data_AF-A0A3D5IBA8-F1
#
_entry.id   AF-A0A3D5IBA8-F1
#
_cell.length_a   1.000
_cell.length_b   1.000
_cell.length_c   1.000
_cell.angle_alpha   90.00
_cell.angle_beta   90.00
_cell.angle_gamma   90.00
#
_symmetry.space_group_name_H-M   'P 1'
#
loop_
_entity.id
_entity.type
_entity.pdbx_description
1 polymer ?
#
loop_
_entity_poly.entity_id
_entity_poly.type
_entity_poly.pdbx_seq_one_letter_code
_entity_poly.pdbx_strand_id
1 'polypeptide(L)'
;MPKPSQCLLGGFSPLYCFPRKGDFPVRYQLVSILSALLLCLTMLAAIVYGVGTQPALMQTLMLRTAPPEATGFPAEQYGAAAKLITDYLKGDGDFQLVFSMNGTAYNAFNEREQTHMADVRTLFSLCRRFSLGSLLLTLVGWLYSRKQRFFWRIVRRTACCMLALVAILALLAAMDFDRLFILFHQIAFTNNLWLLNPQTDLLIRLMPTQLFIDYAQIIGIVWAALMVILLIIATVKLRNQQ
;
A
#
# COMPACT_ATOMS: atom_id res chain seq x y z
N MET A 1 8.61 36.28 36.76
CA MET A 1 7.81 35.85 37.93
C MET A 1 6.44 35.41 37.44
N PRO A 2 6.01 34.16 37.65
CA PRO A 2 4.68 33.72 37.26
C PRO A 2 3.64 34.27 38.26
N LYS A 3 2.47 34.68 37.76
CA LYS A 3 1.34 35.10 38.59
C LYS A 3 0.78 33.91 39.39
N PRO A 4 0.37 34.10 40.66
CA PRO A 4 -0.15 33.02 41.47
C PRO A 4 -1.55 32.61 41.01
N SER A 5 -1.77 31.30 40.96
CA SER A 5 -3.07 30.66 40.77
C SER A 5 -3.98 30.96 41.97
N GLN A 6 -5.12 31.62 41.72
CA GLN A 6 -6.19 31.70 42.71
C GLN A 6 -6.94 30.37 42.74
N CYS A 7 -6.61 29.52 43.73
CA CYS A 7 -7.53 28.53 44.27
C CYS A 7 -8.46 29.26 45.25
N LEU A 8 -9.67 29.62 44.80
CA LEU A 8 -10.76 29.93 45.72
C LEU A 8 -11.31 28.61 46.23
N LEU A 9 -10.81 28.16 47.38
CA LEU A 9 -11.35 27.03 48.13
C LEU A 9 -12.13 27.57 49.34
N GLY A 10 -13.43 27.75 49.15
CA GLY A 10 -14.40 27.59 50.24
C GLY A 10 -14.72 26.10 50.36
N GLY A 11 -14.50 25.55 51.57
CA GLY A 11 -15.16 24.41 52.18
C GLY A 11 -15.48 23.15 51.35
N PHE A 12 -14.88 22.04 51.77
CA PHE A 12 -15.34 20.65 51.65
C PHE A 12 -15.15 19.90 50.30
N SER A 13 -14.39 18.79 50.43
CA SER A 13 -14.28 17.60 49.55
C SER A 13 -13.28 17.63 48.37
N PRO A 14 -12.39 16.61 48.23
CA PRO A 14 -11.49 16.47 47.10
C PRO A 14 -12.26 15.89 45.91
N LEU A 15 -13.03 16.74 45.22
CA LEU A 15 -13.63 16.40 43.94
C LEU A 15 -12.56 16.53 42.86
N TYR A 16 -12.18 15.36 42.32
CA TYR A 16 -11.63 15.14 40.98
C TYR A 16 -11.57 16.42 40.12
N CYS A 17 -10.37 16.98 39.96
CA CYS A 17 -10.10 17.92 38.88
C CYS A 17 -10.31 17.18 37.56
N PHE A 18 -11.51 17.29 36.99
CA PHE A 18 -11.73 16.94 35.60
C PHE A 18 -10.82 17.83 34.75
N PRO A 19 -9.96 17.27 33.87
CA PRO A 19 -9.20 18.09 32.95
C PRO A 19 -10.18 18.88 32.08
N ARG A 20 -9.95 20.20 31.94
CA ARG A 20 -10.73 21.06 31.04
C ARG A 20 -10.74 20.45 29.64
N LYS A 21 -11.85 20.65 28.92
CA LYS A 21 -11.93 20.46 27.46
C LYS A 21 -10.82 21.32 26.80
N GLY A 22 -9.66 20.73 26.55
CA GLY A 22 -8.52 21.44 25.96
C GLY A 22 -7.15 20.82 26.29
N ASP A 23 -6.97 20.25 27.48
CA ASP A 23 -5.63 19.86 27.96
C ASP A 23 -5.36 18.36 27.82
N PHE A 24 -5.59 17.78 26.65
CA PHE A 24 -4.92 16.52 26.36
C PHE A 24 -3.44 16.84 26.10
N PRO A 25 -2.48 16.19 26.81
CA PRO A 25 -1.08 16.45 26.59
C PRO A 25 -0.76 16.34 25.10
N VAL A 26 -0.01 17.29 24.53
CA VAL A 26 0.37 17.34 23.10
C VAL A 26 0.82 15.96 22.58
N ARG A 27 1.49 15.18 23.45
CA ARG A 27 1.90 13.79 23.22
C ARG A 27 0.76 12.87 22.74
N TYR A 28 -0.42 12.94 23.34
CA TYR A 28 -1.59 12.12 22.94
C TYR A 28 -2.11 12.50 21.56
N GLN A 29 -2.13 13.79 21.24
CA GLN A 29 -2.59 14.26 19.93
C GLN A 29 -1.65 13.78 18.84
N LEU A 30 -0.33 13.90 19.06
CA LEU A 30 0.69 13.41 18.15
C LEU A 30 0.59 11.90 17.96
N VAL A 31 0.47 11.11 19.04
CA VAL A 31 0.31 9.65 18.94
C VAL A 31 -0.97 9.28 18.18
N SER A 32 -2.07 10.01 18.37
CA SER A 32 -3.32 9.77 17.64
C SER A 32 -3.19 10.05 16.14
N ILE A 33 -2.52 11.14 15.76
CA ILE A 33 -2.30 11.51 14.35
C ILE A 33 -1.37 10.50 13.68
N LEU A 34 -0.23 10.19 14.31
CA LEU A 34 0.74 9.24 13.79
C LEU A 34 0.12 7.85 13.64
N SER A 35 -0.60 7.35 14.64
CA SER A 35 -1.24 6.03 14.56
C SER A 35 -2.34 5.96 13.51
N ALA A 36 -3.15 7.01 13.33
CA ALA A 36 -4.18 7.03 12.30
C ALA A 36 -3.58 7.06 10.88
N LEU A 37 -2.54 7.87 10.67
CA LEU A 37 -1.82 7.91 9.39
C LEU A 37 -1.13 6.58 9.11
N LEU A 38 -0.42 6.05 10.11
CA LEU A 38 0.31 4.80 9.99
C LEU A 38 -0.64 3.64 9.69
N LEU A 39 -1.81 3.57 10.33
CA LEU A 39 -2.83 2.57 10.02
C LEU A 39 -3.20 2.56 8.52
N CYS A 40 -3.47 3.74 7.95
CA CYS A 40 -3.86 3.85 6.54
C CYS A 40 -2.73 3.39 5.60
N LEU A 41 -1.49 3.76 5.91
CA LEU A 41 -0.30 3.38 5.15
C LEU A 41 0.04 1.89 5.31
N THR A 42 -0.09 1.33 6.51
CA THR A 42 0.09 -0.11 6.77
C THR A 42 -0.92 -0.92 5.96
N MET A 43 -2.19 -0.50 5.94
CA MET A 43 -3.22 -1.18 5.15
C MET A 43 -2.92 -1.11 3.65
N LEU A 44 -2.49 0.05 3.14
CA LEU A 44 -2.10 0.18 1.74
C LEU A 44 -0.93 -0.74 1.38
N ALA A 45 0.15 -0.70 2.17
CA ALA A 45 1.33 -1.53 1.95
C ALA A 45 1.01 -3.03 2.03
N ALA A 46 0.15 -3.44 2.97
CA ALA A 46 -0.30 -4.81 3.12
C ALA A 46 -1.11 -5.29 1.90
N ILE A 47 -2.01 -4.44 1.37
CA ILE A 47 -2.81 -4.75 0.18
C ILE A 47 -1.91 -4.84 -1.06
N VAL A 48 -1.03 -3.86 -1.28
CA VAL A 48 -0.09 -3.88 -2.42
C VAL A 48 0.75 -5.16 -2.40
N TYR A 49 1.35 -5.49 -1.26
CA TYR A 49 2.12 -6.72 -1.12
C TYR A 49 1.26 -7.96 -1.32
N GLY A 50 0.09 -8.04 -0.66
CA GLY A 50 -0.79 -9.20 -0.71
C GLY A 50 -1.36 -9.46 -2.11
N VAL A 51 -1.81 -8.42 -2.81
CA VAL A 51 -2.38 -8.52 -4.16
C VAL A 51 -1.28 -8.78 -5.20
N GLY A 52 -0.15 -8.06 -5.12
CA GLY A 52 0.96 -8.19 -6.08
C GLY A 52 1.71 -9.52 -6.00
N THR A 53 1.60 -10.25 -4.88
CA THR A 53 2.28 -11.56 -4.67
C THR A 53 1.34 -12.77 -4.78
N GLN A 54 0.12 -12.58 -5.33
CA GLN A 54 -0.83 -13.67 -5.58
C GLN A 54 -0.64 -14.30 -6.97
N PRO A 55 -0.16 -15.56 -7.05
CA PRO A 55 0.16 -16.20 -8.33
C PRO A 55 -1.06 -16.39 -9.23
N ALA A 56 -2.20 -16.81 -8.66
CA ALA A 56 -3.42 -17.03 -9.43
C ALA A 56 -3.96 -15.73 -10.05
N LEU A 57 -3.91 -14.63 -9.28
CA LEU A 57 -4.31 -13.32 -9.78
C LEU A 57 -3.35 -12.84 -10.87
N MET A 58 -2.03 -12.96 -10.64
CA MET A 58 -1.01 -12.60 -11.63
C MET A 58 -1.23 -13.34 -12.95
N GLN A 59 -1.37 -14.67 -12.90
CA GLN A 59 -1.63 -15.47 -14.10
C GLN A 59 -2.92 -15.04 -14.82
N THR A 60 -3.99 -14.81 -14.06
CA THR A 60 -5.29 -14.38 -14.62
C THR A 60 -5.17 -13.04 -15.35
N LEU A 61 -4.47 -12.07 -14.74
CA LEU A 61 -4.27 -10.76 -15.36
C LEU A 61 -3.33 -10.83 -16.56
N MET A 62 -2.24 -11.60 -16.48
CA MET A 62 -1.33 -11.83 -17.60
C MET A 62 -2.07 -12.44 -18.79
N LEU A 63 -2.86 -13.51 -18.59
CA LEU A 63 -3.62 -14.13 -19.68
C LEU A 63 -4.68 -13.20 -20.27
N ARG A 64 -5.33 -12.38 -19.44
CA ARG A 64 -6.36 -11.43 -19.89
C ARG A 64 -5.78 -10.26 -20.69
N THR A 65 -4.62 -9.73 -20.28
CA THR A 65 -4.06 -8.49 -20.82
C THR A 65 -2.96 -8.72 -21.85
N ALA A 66 -2.33 -9.89 -21.81
CA ALA A 66 -1.21 -10.28 -22.64
C ALA A 66 -1.32 -11.77 -22.99
N PRO A 67 -2.29 -12.17 -23.83
CA PRO A 67 -2.49 -13.57 -24.18
C PRO A 67 -1.31 -14.14 -25.00
N PRO A 68 -1.10 -15.47 -25.04
CA PRO A 68 0.05 -16.11 -25.69
C PRO A 68 0.29 -15.67 -27.13
N GLU A 69 -0.78 -15.41 -27.89
CA GLU A 69 -0.73 -14.98 -29.29
C GLU A 69 -0.13 -13.58 -29.44
N ALA A 70 -0.31 -12.71 -28.44
CA ALA A 70 0.21 -11.35 -28.44
C ALA A 70 1.66 -11.28 -27.95
N THR A 71 2.04 -12.17 -27.03
CA THR A 71 3.38 -12.15 -26.42
C THR A 71 4.38 -13.02 -27.16
N GLY A 72 3.92 -14.04 -27.88
CA GLY A 72 4.79 -15.08 -28.43
C GLY A 72 5.39 -16.00 -27.36
N PHE A 73 4.88 -15.94 -26.12
CA PHE A 73 5.32 -16.77 -25.01
C PHE A 73 4.47 -18.05 -24.92
N PRO A 74 5.06 -19.24 -24.68
CA PRO A 74 4.29 -20.48 -24.65
C PRO A 74 3.18 -20.48 -23.59
N ALA A 75 1.95 -20.81 -23.99
CA ALA A 75 0.76 -20.77 -23.15
C ALA A 75 0.91 -21.59 -21.85
N GLU A 76 1.53 -22.77 -21.96
CA GLU A 76 1.84 -23.67 -20.84
C GLU A 76 2.79 -23.06 -19.79
N GLN A 77 3.59 -22.07 -20.17
CA GLN A 77 4.59 -21.45 -19.29
C GLN A 77 4.03 -20.25 -18.52
N TYR A 78 2.82 -19.75 -18.83
CA TYR A 78 2.24 -18.60 -18.12
C TYR A 78 2.08 -18.84 -16.62
N GLY A 79 1.66 -20.05 -16.24
CA GLY A 79 1.54 -20.41 -14.82
C GLY A 79 2.89 -20.41 -14.10
N ALA A 80 3.93 -20.95 -14.76
CA ALA A 80 5.29 -20.96 -14.24
C ALA A 80 5.86 -19.53 -14.13
N ALA A 81 5.66 -18.69 -15.14
CA ALA A 81 6.08 -17.28 -15.14
C ALA A 81 5.40 -16.48 -14.03
N ALA A 82 4.06 -16.59 -13.88
CA ALA A 82 3.33 -15.92 -12.81
C ALA A 82 3.79 -16.37 -11.42
N LYS A 83 4.01 -17.69 -11.23
CA LYS A 83 4.56 -18.22 -9.98
C LYS A 83 5.97 -17.69 -9.72
N LEU A 84 6.87 -17.74 -10.70
CA LEU A 84 8.23 -17.21 -10.59
C LEU A 84 8.22 -15.75 -10.16
N ILE A 85 7.47 -14.89 -10.85
CA ILE A 85 7.39 -13.46 -10.54
C ILE A 85 6.92 -13.26 -9.10
N THR A 86 5.82 -13.90 -8.71
CA THR A 86 5.24 -13.69 -7.37
C THR A 86 6.10 -14.26 -6.24
N ASP A 87 6.77 -15.39 -6.44
CA ASP A 87 7.69 -15.97 -5.45
C ASP A 87 8.97 -15.12 -5.33
N TYR A 88 9.49 -14.63 -6.46
CA TYR A 88 10.64 -13.72 -6.45
C TYR A 88 10.33 -12.41 -5.69
N LEU A 89 9.12 -11.86 -5.84
CA LEU A 89 8.67 -10.69 -5.08
C LEU A 89 8.49 -10.97 -3.57
N LYS A 90 8.20 -12.22 -3.18
CA LYS A 90 8.22 -12.65 -1.76
C LYS A 90 9.64 -12.82 -1.23
N GLY A 91 10.63 -12.84 -2.12
CA GLY A 91 12.04 -12.99 -1.78
C GLY A 91 12.55 -14.41 -1.94
N ASP A 92 11.89 -15.25 -2.73
CA ASP A 92 12.25 -16.65 -2.94
C ASP A 92 12.90 -16.85 -4.32
N GLY A 93 14.03 -17.56 -4.36
CA GLY A 93 14.70 -17.96 -5.60
C GLY A 93 15.35 -16.83 -6.41
N ASP A 94 15.83 -17.23 -7.60
CA ASP A 94 16.41 -16.36 -8.62
C ASP A 94 15.38 -16.03 -9.70
N PHE A 95 15.52 -14.87 -10.36
CA PHE A 95 14.57 -14.43 -11.39
C PHE A 95 14.94 -14.99 -12.76
N GLN A 96 14.78 -16.30 -12.97
CA GLN A 96 14.92 -16.87 -14.30
C GLN A 96 13.98 -18.06 -14.52
N LEU A 97 13.37 -18.10 -15.69
CA LEU A 97 12.62 -19.25 -16.18
C LEU A 97 13.33 -19.81 -17.41
N VAL A 98 13.67 -21.09 -17.35
CA VAL A 98 14.20 -21.83 -18.50
C VAL A 98 13.08 -22.70 -19.04
N PHE A 99 12.76 -22.52 -20.32
CA PHE A 99 11.74 -23.33 -21.01
C PHE A 99 12.31 -23.86 -22.32
N SER A 100 11.80 -25.01 -22.76
CA SER A 100 12.23 -25.65 -23.99
C SER A 100 11.19 -25.46 -25.08
N MET A 101 11.61 -24.94 -26.24
CA MET A 101 10.81 -24.98 -27.46
C MET A 101 11.54 -25.82 -28.50
N ASN A 102 10.86 -26.82 -29.08
CA ASN A 102 11.43 -27.70 -30.09
C ASN A 102 12.78 -28.34 -29.68
N GLY A 103 12.92 -28.73 -28.40
CA GLY A 103 14.14 -29.36 -27.87
C GLY A 103 15.29 -28.40 -27.58
N THR A 104 15.15 -27.10 -27.82
CA THR A 104 16.15 -26.08 -27.47
C THR A 104 15.72 -25.34 -26.21
N ALA A 105 16.64 -25.21 -25.24
CA ALA A 105 16.40 -24.48 -24.01
C ALA A 105 16.59 -22.97 -24.22
N TYR A 106 15.64 -22.18 -23.72
CA TYR A 106 15.66 -20.72 -23.79
C TYR A 106 15.53 -20.12 -22.40
N ASN A 107 16.28 -19.04 -22.17
CA ASN A 107 16.11 -18.15 -21.03
C ASN A 107 14.96 -17.19 -21.32
N ALA A 108 13.98 -17.11 -20.42
CA ALA A 108 12.82 -16.24 -20.58
C ALA A 108 13.18 -14.76 -20.47
N PHE A 109 14.05 -14.41 -19.51
CA PHE A 109 14.37 -13.02 -19.21
C PHE A 109 15.86 -12.73 -19.45
N ASN A 110 16.13 -11.58 -20.07
CA ASN A 110 17.48 -11.07 -20.28
C ASN A 110 18.03 -10.38 -19.01
N GLU A 111 19.31 -10.00 -19.04
CA GLU A 111 20.00 -9.41 -17.88
C GLU A 111 19.37 -8.08 -17.41
N ARG A 112 18.89 -7.27 -18.36
CA ARG A 112 18.24 -5.98 -18.05
C ARG A 112 16.95 -6.20 -17.27
N GLU A 113 16.12 -7.15 -17.72
CA GLU A 113 14.86 -7.51 -17.06
C GLU A 113 15.09 -8.09 -15.67
N GLN A 114 16.10 -8.95 -15.52
CA GLN A 114 16.50 -9.50 -14.22
C GLN A 114 16.96 -8.43 -13.25
N THR A 115 17.79 -7.50 -13.72
CA THR A 115 18.29 -6.40 -12.89
C THR A 115 17.17 -5.44 -12.49
N HIS A 116 16.25 -5.12 -13.42
CA HIS A 116 15.05 -4.35 -13.09
C HIS A 116 14.20 -5.06 -12.03
N MET A 117 13.97 -6.37 -12.17
CA MET A 117 13.20 -7.12 -11.19
C MET A 117 13.86 -7.20 -9.82
N ALA A 118 15.20 -7.17 -9.73
CA ALA A 118 15.89 -7.03 -8.45
C ALA A 118 15.56 -5.72 -7.72
N ASP A 119 15.43 -4.60 -8.45
CA ASP A 119 14.94 -3.34 -7.91
C ASP A 119 13.48 -3.48 -7.42
N VAL A 120 12.61 -4.12 -8.20
CA VAL A 120 11.20 -4.37 -7.82
C VAL A 120 11.10 -5.26 -6.58
N ARG A 121 11.93 -6.32 -6.45
CA ARG A 121 12.01 -7.17 -5.26
C ARG A 121 12.41 -6.37 -4.02
N THR A 122 13.33 -5.42 -4.17
CA THR A 122 13.74 -4.53 -3.08
C THR A 122 12.60 -3.65 -2.63
N LEU A 123 11.82 -3.10 -3.57
CA LEU A 123 10.61 -2.32 -3.29
C LEU A 123 9.54 -3.15 -2.55
N PHE A 124 9.25 -4.38 -3.03
CA PHE A 124 8.29 -5.27 -2.36
C PHE A 124 8.77 -5.71 -0.97
N SER A 125 10.07 -5.95 -0.80
CA SER A 125 10.67 -6.23 0.51
C SER A 125 10.54 -5.04 1.47
N LEU A 126 10.66 -3.80 0.97
CA LEU A 126 10.41 -2.60 1.76
C LEU A 126 8.92 -2.50 2.15
N CYS A 127 7.98 -2.73 1.23
CA CYS A 127 6.55 -2.77 1.53
C CYS A 127 6.23 -3.79 2.63
N ARG A 128 6.78 -5.01 2.54
CA ARG A 128 6.60 -6.06 3.55
C ARG A 128 7.16 -5.65 4.91
N ARG A 129 8.42 -5.19 4.97
CA ARG A 129 9.08 -4.79 6.21
C ARG A 129 8.37 -3.59 6.85
N PHE A 130 7.99 -2.61 6.04
CA PHE A 130 7.22 -1.45 6.49
C PHE A 130 5.87 -1.91 7.07
N SER A 131 5.11 -2.75 6.35
CA SER A 131 3.81 -3.25 6.83
C SER A 131 3.94 -3.99 8.16
N LEU A 132 4.92 -4.88 8.31
CA LEU A 132 5.14 -5.64 9.55
C LEU A 132 5.61 -4.74 10.71
N GLY A 133 6.58 -3.84 10.45
CA GLY A 133 7.12 -2.94 11.48
C GLY A 133 6.11 -1.89 11.95
N SER A 134 5.33 -1.34 11.00
CA SER A 134 4.31 -0.32 11.29
C SER A 134 3.07 -0.88 11.98
N LEU A 135 2.79 -2.18 11.85
CA LEU A 135 1.64 -2.82 12.49
C LEU A 135 1.71 -2.71 14.02
N LEU A 136 2.87 -2.99 14.63
CA LEU A 136 3.05 -2.90 16.08
C LEU A 136 2.88 -1.46 16.58
N LEU A 137 3.49 -0.50 15.89
CA LEU A 137 3.39 0.92 16.25
C LEU A 137 1.95 1.43 16.16
N THR A 138 1.23 1.02 15.11
CA THR A 138 -0.18 1.34 14.93
C THR A 138 -1.03 0.72 16.05
N LEU A 139 -0.78 -0.53 16.40
CA LEU A 139 -1.50 -1.24 17.45
C LEU A 139 -1.30 -0.58 18.83
N VAL A 140 -0.06 -0.25 19.18
CA VAL A 140 0.27 0.43 20.44
C VAL A 140 -0.39 1.81 20.49
N GLY A 141 -0.27 2.60 19.42
CA GLY A 141 -0.90 3.93 19.34
C GLY A 141 -2.43 3.87 19.43
N TRP A 142 -3.05 2.86 18.81
CA TRP A 142 -4.47 2.58 18.91
C TRP A 142 -4.87 2.21 20.34
N LEU A 143 -4.20 1.25 20.99
CA LEU A 143 -4.51 0.85 22.36
C LEU A 143 -4.41 2.03 23.34
N TYR A 144 -3.39 2.88 23.14
CA TYR A 144 -3.17 4.08 23.96
C TYR A 144 -4.25 5.16 23.75
N SER A 145 -4.76 5.31 22.53
CA SER A 145 -5.59 6.46 22.15
C SER A 145 -7.07 6.13 21.95
N ARG A 146 -7.47 4.86 21.77
CA ARG A 146 -8.84 4.45 21.37
C ARG A 146 -9.96 4.85 22.31
N LYS A 147 -9.66 5.10 23.59
CA LYS A 147 -10.67 5.58 24.56
C LYS A 147 -10.99 7.06 24.38
N GLN A 148 -10.12 7.80 23.68
CA GLN A 148 -10.23 9.25 23.53
C GLN A 148 -11.10 9.62 22.33
N ARG A 149 -12.01 10.57 22.54
CA ARG A 149 -12.85 11.11 21.46
C ARG A 149 -12.04 11.81 20.37
N PHE A 150 -10.91 12.42 20.74
CA PHE A 150 -10.00 13.05 19.79
C PHE A 150 -9.44 12.05 18.77
N PHE A 151 -9.06 10.85 19.22
CA PHE A 151 -8.53 9.80 18.34
C PHE A 151 -9.51 9.46 17.22
N TRP A 152 -10.77 9.19 17.53
CA TRP A 152 -11.78 8.86 16.52
C TRP A 152 -12.10 10.02 15.58
N ARG A 153 -11.97 11.28 16.03
CA ARG A 153 -12.07 12.46 15.14
C ARG A 153 -10.93 12.49 14.14
N ILE A 154 -9.71 12.18 14.58
CA ILE A 154 -8.53 12.13 13.73
C ILE A 154 -8.65 10.98 12.74
N VAL A 155 -8.99 9.75 13.19
CA VAL A 155 -9.22 8.61 12.29
C VAL A 155 -10.24 8.95 11.20
N ARG A 156 -11.38 9.56 11.56
CA ARG A 156 -12.40 9.99 10.60
C ARG A 156 -11.85 11.00 9.58
N ARG A 157 -11.11 12.01 10.03
CA ARG A 157 -10.50 13.03 9.16
C ARG A 157 -9.46 12.41 8.24
N THR A 158 -8.57 11.58 8.78
CA THR A 158 -7.55 10.89 8.00
C THR A 158 -8.19 10.01 6.93
N ALA A 159 -9.21 9.22 7.27
CA ALA A 159 -9.94 8.40 6.30
C ALA A 159 -10.57 9.24 5.17
N CYS A 160 -11.20 10.38 5.49
CA CYS A 160 -11.74 11.29 4.46
C CYS A 160 -10.64 11.87 3.56
N CYS A 161 -9.53 12.35 4.14
CA CYS A 161 -8.40 12.89 3.35
C CYS A 161 -7.78 11.83 2.45
N MET A 162 -7.64 10.61 2.96
CA MET A 162 -7.10 9.45 2.26
C MET A 162 -7.99 9.00 1.09
N LEU A 163 -9.31 8.97 1.30
CA LEU A 163 -10.28 8.72 0.23
C LEU A 163 -10.25 9.81 -0.84
N ALA A 164 -10.16 11.09 -0.44
CA ALA A 164 -10.04 12.20 -1.38
C ALA A 164 -8.74 12.11 -2.21
N LEU A 165 -7.62 11.77 -1.55
CA LEU A 165 -6.34 11.56 -2.24
C LEU A 165 -6.43 10.46 -3.29
N VAL A 166 -6.98 9.28 -2.94
CA VAL A 166 -7.15 8.19 -3.89
C VAL A 166 -8.12 8.54 -5.01
N ALA A 167 -9.19 9.30 -4.74
CA ALA A 167 -10.08 9.79 -5.80
C ALA A 167 -9.35 10.71 -6.79
N ILE A 168 -8.49 11.63 -6.30
CA ILE A 168 -7.66 12.49 -7.15
C ILE A 168 -6.68 11.64 -7.98
N LEU A 169 -5.98 10.68 -7.37
CA LEU A 169 -5.07 9.79 -8.07
C LEU A 169 -5.79 8.96 -9.14
N ALA A 170 -6.99 8.48 -8.85
CA ALA A 170 -7.81 7.74 -9.81
C ALA A 170 -8.25 8.62 -11.00
N LEU A 171 -8.59 9.89 -10.76
CA LEU A 171 -8.89 10.85 -11.83
C LEU A 171 -7.67 11.12 -12.71
N LEU A 172 -6.50 11.34 -12.11
CA LEU A 172 -5.25 11.52 -12.86
C LEU A 172 -4.90 10.28 -13.69
N ALA A 173 -5.09 9.08 -13.11
CA ALA A 173 -4.88 7.81 -13.78
C ALA A 173 -5.84 7.58 -14.95
N ALA A 174 -7.09 8.05 -14.82
CA ALA A 174 -8.07 7.99 -15.89
C ALA A 174 -7.76 8.97 -17.05
N MET A 175 -7.04 10.07 -16.77
CA MET A 175 -6.61 11.02 -17.80
C MET A 175 -5.39 10.53 -18.57
N ASP A 176 -4.36 10.03 -17.86
CA ASP A 176 -3.10 9.62 -18.48
C ASP A 176 -2.33 8.66 -17.55
N PHE A 177 -2.67 7.36 -17.64
CA PHE A 177 -2.02 6.34 -16.84
C PHE A 177 -0.54 6.19 -17.18
N ASP A 178 -0.17 6.32 -18.46
CA ASP A 178 1.23 6.14 -18.91
C ASP A 178 2.15 7.17 -18.26
N ARG A 179 1.73 8.44 -18.18
CA ARG A 179 2.50 9.46 -17.46
C ARG A 179 2.62 9.18 -15.97
N LEU A 180 1.54 8.71 -15.32
CA LEU A 180 1.62 8.32 -13.91
C LEU A 180 2.52 7.12 -13.70
N PHE A 181 2.50 6.15 -14.61
CA PHE A 181 3.36 4.98 -14.56
C PHE A 181 4.83 5.38 -14.69
N ILE A 182 5.17 6.28 -15.63
CA ILE A 182 6.52 6.83 -15.77
C ILE A 182 6.94 7.60 -14.52
N LEU A 183 6.07 8.47 -13.99
CA LEU A 183 6.36 9.25 -12.77
C LEU A 183 6.63 8.33 -11.57
N PHE A 184 5.84 7.27 -11.42
CA PHE A 184 6.09 6.27 -10.39
C PHE A 184 7.47 5.64 -10.53
N HIS A 185 7.88 5.24 -11.74
CA HIS A 185 9.20 4.63 -11.95
C HIS A 185 10.35 5.60 -11.67
N GLN A 186 10.21 6.87 -12.02
CA GLN A 186 11.19 7.91 -11.71
C GLN A 186 11.33 8.19 -10.21
N ILE A 187 10.26 8.00 -9.44
CA ILE A 187 10.28 8.12 -7.97
C ILE A 187 10.83 6.85 -7.32
N ALA A 188 10.48 5.68 -7.86
CA ALA A 188 10.82 4.38 -7.28
C ALA A 188 12.25 3.94 -7.59
N PHE A 189 12.81 4.34 -8.74
CA PHE A 189 14.09 3.86 -9.25
C PHE A 189 15.00 5.01 -9.70
N THR A 190 16.30 4.85 -9.46
CA THR A 190 17.33 5.85 -9.80
C THR A 190 18.03 5.57 -11.13
N ASN A 191 17.60 4.54 -11.85
CA ASN A 191 18.18 4.07 -13.10
C ASN A 191 17.09 3.95 -14.19
N ASN A 192 17.51 3.61 -15.42
CA ASN A 192 16.61 3.48 -16.57
C ASN A 192 16.33 2.01 -16.96
N LEU A 193 16.63 1.02 -16.11
CA LEU A 193 16.48 -0.41 -16.44
C LEU A 193 15.02 -0.83 -16.63
N TRP A 194 14.08 -0.07 -16.04
CA TRP A 194 12.64 -0.25 -16.20
C TRP A 194 12.11 0.17 -17.58
N LEU A 195 12.87 0.93 -18.38
CA LEU A 195 12.50 1.27 -19.76
C LEU A 195 12.75 0.08 -20.68
N LEU A 196 11.83 -0.87 -20.68
CA LEU A 196 11.92 -2.09 -21.48
C LEU A 196 11.40 -1.88 -22.91
N ASN A 197 11.97 -2.62 -23.87
CA ASN A 197 11.56 -2.60 -25.26
C ASN A 197 10.63 -3.79 -25.56
N PRO A 198 9.35 -3.59 -25.92
CA PRO A 198 8.42 -4.67 -26.24
C PRO A 198 8.84 -5.60 -27.38
N GLN A 199 9.78 -5.18 -28.24
CA GLN A 199 10.28 -6.01 -29.34
C GLN A 199 11.31 -7.05 -28.86
N THR A 200 12.01 -6.79 -27.76
CA THR A 200 13.12 -7.64 -27.28
C THR A 200 12.87 -8.23 -25.90
N ASP A 201 12.13 -7.51 -25.05
CA ASP A 201 11.99 -7.81 -23.64
C ASP A 201 10.65 -8.54 -23.41
N LEU A 202 10.73 -9.73 -22.82
CA LEU A 202 9.56 -10.57 -22.56
C LEU A 202 8.70 -10.02 -21.41
N LEU A 203 9.31 -9.47 -20.37
CA LEU A 203 8.68 -8.98 -19.16
C LEU A 203 7.62 -7.91 -19.45
N ILE A 204 7.93 -6.93 -20.32
CA ILE A 204 6.95 -5.90 -20.70
C ILE A 204 5.84 -6.44 -21.62
N ARG A 205 6.13 -7.49 -22.41
CA ARG A 205 5.10 -8.19 -23.18
C ARG A 205 4.16 -8.97 -22.26
N LEU A 206 4.68 -9.60 -21.21
CA LEU A 206 3.90 -10.35 -20.21
C LEU A 206 3.15 -9.44 -19.21
N MET A 207 3.70 -8.27 -18.92
CA MET A 207 3.17 -7.29 -17.99
C MET A 207 2.99 -5.93 -18.68
N PRO A 208 2.06 -5.81 -19.64
CA PRO A 208 1.80 -4.54 -20.32
C PRO A 208 1.14 -3.54 -19.39
N THR A 209 1.08 -2.26 -19.78
CA THR A 209 0.44 -1.19 -19.00
C THR A 209 -0.95 -1.55 -18.48
N GLN A 210 -1.78 -2.23 -19.29
CA GLN A 210 -3.13 -2.62 -18.91
C GLN A 210 -3.16 -3.53 -17.67
N LEU A 211 -2.18 -4.41 -17.49
CA LEU A 211 -2.05 -5.23 -16.29
C LEU A 211 -1.88 -4.38 -15.03
N PHE A 212 -1.08 -3.31 -15.12
CA PHE A 212 -0.87 -2.38 -14.01
C PHE A 212 -2.09 -1.50 -13.72
N ILE A 213 -2.87 -1.12 -14.75
CA ILE A 213 -4.16 -0.45 -14.58
C ILE A 213 -5.10 -1.34 -13.77
N ASP A 214 -5.20 -2.61 -14.14
CA ASP A 214 -6.06 -3.58 -13.44
C ASP A 214 -5.63 -3.78 -11.98
N TYR A 215 -4.31 -3.90 -11.73
CA TYR A 215 -3.78 -3.96 -10.37
C TYR A 215 -4.09 -2.70 -9.56
N ALA A 216 -3.91 -1.52 -10.15
CA ALA A 216 -4.21 -0.24 -9.51
C ALA A 216 -5.71 -0.13 -9.15
N GLN A 217 -6.60 -0.59 -10.03
CA GLN A 217 -8.04 -0.66 -9.77
C GLN A 217 -8.37 -1.60 -8.61
N ILE A 218 -7.85 -2.84 -8.63
CA ILE A 218 -8.10 -3.83 -7.57
C ILE A 218 -7.62 -3.29 -6.22
N ILE A 219 -6.38 -2.80 -6.15
CA ILE A 219 -5.78 -2.25 -4.92
C ILE A 219 -6.59 -1.04 -4.44
N GLY A 220 -6.93 -0.12 -5.36
CA GLY A 220 -7.70 1.08 -5.05
C GLY A 220 -9.08 0.77 -4.49
N ILE A 221 -9.82 -0.16 -5.09
CA ILE A 221 -11.17 -0.57 -4.65
C ILE A 221 -11.10 -1.23 -3.27
N VAL A 222 -10.21 -2.21 -3.09
CA VAL A 222 -10.08 -2.93 -1.82
C VAL A 222 -9.68 -1.97 -0.70
N TRP A 223 -8.71 -1.10 -0.95
CA TRP A 223 -8.27 -0.14 0.04
C TRP A 223 -9.36 0.90 0.36
N ALA A 224 -10.05 1.44 -0.64
CA ALA A 224 -11.15 2.37 -0.45
C ALA A 224 -12.30 1.75 0.35
N ALA A 225 -12.66 0.49 0.09
CA ALA A 225 -13.66 -0.23 0.87
C ALA A 225 -13.27 -0.33 2.35
N LEU A 226 -12.01 -0.66 2.65
CA LEU A 226 -11.53 -0.69 4.03
C LEU A 226 -11.51 0.70 4.69
N MET A 227 -11.20 1.76 3.94
CA MET A 227 -11.29 3.15 4.43
C MET A 227 -12.72 3.56 4.73
N VAL A 228 -13.70 3.14 3.93
CA VAL A 228 -15.13 3.38 4.21
C VAL A 228 -15.56 2.63 5.47
N ILE A 229 -15.14 1.38 5.66
CA ILE A 229 -15.40 0.64 6.89
C ILE A 229 -14.81 1.38 8.10
N LEU A 230 -13.54 1.83 8.00
CA LEU A 230 -12.89 2.60 9.06
C LEU A 230 -13.63 3.92 9.36
N LEU A 231 -14.12 4.60 8.33
CA LEU A 231 -14.92 5.83 8.44
C LEU A 231 -16.24 5.59 9.19
N ILE A 232 -16.95 4.50 8.85
CA ILE A 232 -18.19 4.09 9.52
C ILE A 232 -17.90 3.79 11.01
N ILE A 233 -16.88 2.98 11.30
CA ILE A 233 -16.47 2.65 12.68
C ILE A 233 -16.16 3.92 13.47
N ALA A 234 -15.37 4.83 12.91
CA ALA A 234 -15.01 6.07 13.57
C ALA A 234 -16.24 6.96 13.85
N THR A 235 -17.19 6.99 12.92
CA THR A 235 -18.43 7.76 13.05
C THR A 235 -19.35 7.20 14.15
N VAL A 236 -19.53 5.87 14.19
CA VAL A 236 -20.31 5.19 15.25
C VAL A 236 -19.66 5.40 16.62
N LYS A 237 -18.33 5.25 16.73
CA LYS A 237 -17.62 5.48 17.99
C LYS A 237 -17.76 6.93 18.49
N LEU A 238 -17.72 7.90 17.59
CA LEU A 238 -17.93 9.31 17.96
C LEU A 238 -19.35 9.60 18.43
N ARG A 239 -20.36 8.93 17.87
CA ARG A 239 -21.76 9.03 18.30
C ARG A 239 -21.97 8.43 19.68
N ASN A 240 -21.37 7.26 19.96
CA ASN A 240 -21.50 6.59 21.26
C ASN A 240 -20.71 7.26 22.39
N GLN A 241 -19.86 8.25 22.07
CA GLN A 241 -19.10 9.07 23.02
C GLN A 241 -19.68 10.50 23.16
N GLN A 242 -20.87 10.74 22.62
CA GLN A 242 -21.68 11.92 22.91
C GLN A 242 -22.47 11.69 24.19
#